data_AF-A0A1E5KV71-F1
#
_entry.id   AF-A0A1E5KV71-F1
#
_cell.length_a   1.000
_cell.length_b   1.000
_cell.length_c   1.000
_cell.angle_alpha   90.00
_cell.angle_beta   90.00
_cell.angle_gamma   90.00
#
_symmetry.space_group_name_H-M   'P 1'
#
loop_
_entity.id
_entity.type
_entity.pdbx_description
1 polymer ?
#
loop_
_entity_poly.entity_id
_entity_poly.type
_entity_poly.pdbx_seq_one_letter_code
_entity_poly.pdbx_strand_id
1 'polypeptide(L)'
;MEEKILWGQRKNPTKNEIIGGHSSSINNNHQNFATETIKINPDGTKDIKLVTQFPDGNLSKIKNSTVFPDGWSDTKILDSIKDVGNSPTISVRGRDGATWHRAIVDGVEIDVIKIGDNIVSGYPTGKVNAPIPGGFTK
;
A
#
# COMPACT_ATOMS: atom_id res chain seq x y z
N MET A 1 4.13 -9.27 -6.60
CA MET A 1 3.90 -8.69 -5.27
C MET A 1 4.37 -7.24 -5.25
N GLU A 2 5.62 -7.01 -5.59
CA GLU A 2 6.29 -5.71 -5.56
C GLU A 2 5.59 -4.65 -6.42
N GLU A 3 5.34 -4.95 -7.70
CA GLU A 3 4.65 -4.05 -8.63
C GLU A 3 3.30 -3.55 -8.11
N LYS A 4 2.50 -4.49 -7.57
CA LYS A 4 1.22 -4.15 -6.93
C LYS A 4 1.42 -3.19 -5.77
N ILE A 5 2.39 -3.45 -4.89
CA ILE A 5 2.60 -2.62 -3.71
C ILE A 5 3.02 -1.21 -4.14
N LEU A 6 4.03 -1.11 -5.01
CA LEU A 6 4.61 0.15 -5.42
C LEU A 6 3.70 0.95 -6.35
N TRP A 7 3.31 0.35 -7.47
CA TRP A 7 2.64 1.04 -8.59
C TRP A 7 1.16 0.73 -8.68
N GLY A 8 0.73 -0.34 -8.02
CA GLY A 8 -0.63 -0.81 -8.08
C GLY A 8 -0.89 -1.69 -9.29
N GLN A 9 -1.98 -2.44 -9.25
CA GLN A 9 -2.40 -3.28 -10.36
C GLN A 9 -3.92 -3.30 -10.47
N ARG A 10 -4.41 -3.66 -11.65
CA ARG A 10 -5.83 -3.87 -11.87
C ARG A 10 -6.34 -5.00 -10.98
N LYS A 11 -7.43 -4.75 -10.25
CA LYS A 11 -8.06 -5.71 -9.32
C LYS A 11 -8.68 -6.90 -10.07
N ASN A 12 -9.31 -6.61 -11.20
CA ASN A 12 -9.96 -7.60 -12.07
C ASN A 12 -9.75 -7.16 -13.52
N PRO A 13 -9.38 -8.05 -14.45
CA PRO A 13 -9.17 -7.70 -15.86
C PRO A 13 -10.31 -6.87 -16.49
N THR A 14 -11.55 -7.11 -16.09
CA THR A 14 -12.74 -6.46 -16.67
C THR A 14 -13.18 -5.19 -15.94
N LYS A 15 -12.45 -4.77 -14.89
CA LYS A 15 -12.79 -3.56 -14.11
C LYS A 15 -11.61 -2.60 -14.07
N ASN A 16 -11.90 -1.30 -14.18
CA ASN A 16 -10.89 -0.25 -14.04
C ASN A 16 -10.56 0.09 -12.58
N GLU A 17 -10.67 -0.88 -11.67
CA GLU A 17 -10.35 -0.69 -10.26
C GLU A 17 -8.90 -1.09 -10.00
N ILE A 18 -8.16 -0.27 -9.26
CA ILE A 18 -6.76 -0.51 -8.89
C ILE A 18 -6.65 -0.92 -7.41
N ILE A 19 -5.70 -1.79 -7.10
CA ILE A 19 -5.27 -2.15 -5.74
C ILE A 19 -3.78 -1.90 -5.58
N GLY A 20 -3.34 -1.58 -4.35
CA GLY A 20 -1.97 -1.18 -4.08
C GLY A 20 -1.67 0.26 -4.55
N GLY A 21 -0.45 0.53 -5.00
CA GLY A 21 -0.03 1.87 -5.43
C GLY A 21 0.34 2.76 -4.24
N HIS A 22 1.47 2.44 -3.61
CA HIS A 22 1.95 3.06 -2.39
C HIS A 22 3.35 3.69 -2.53
N SER A 23 4.02 3.57 -3.69
CA SER A 23 5.33 4.20 -3.91
C SER A 23 5.26 5.71 -3.69
N SER A 24 6.32 6.25 -3.08
CA SER A 24 6.58 7.69 -2.96
C SER A 24 6.70 8.38 -4.34
N SER A 25 7.02 7.61 -5.38
CA SER A 25 7.18 8.09 -6.74
C SER A 25 5.87 8.21 -7.52
N ILE A 26 4.72 7.84 -6.93
CA ILE A 26 3.40 8.12 -7.51
C ILE A 26 3.07 9.61 -7.29
N ASN A 27 3.34 10.42 -8.31
CA ASN A 27 3.09 11.85 -8.34
C ASN A 27 2.88 12.36 -9.78
N ASN A 28 2.60 13.65 -9.94
CA ASN A 28 2.32 14.28 -11.25
C ASN A 28 3.52 14.40 -12.20
N ASN A 29 4.74 14.04 -11.77
CA ASN A 29 5.90 13.94 -12.66
C ASN A 29 6.02 12.55 -13.31
N HIS A 30 5.26 11.55 -12.84
CA HIS A 30 5.29 10.22 -13.42
C HIS A 30 4.30 10.12 -14.60
N GLN A 31 4.79 9.72 -15.79
CA GLN A 31 4.02 9.72 -17.04
C GLN A 31 2.65 9.02 -16.99
N ASN A 32 2.53 7.96 -16.19
CA ASN A 32 1.31 7.16 -16.11
C ASN A 32 0.36 7.57 -14.97
N PHE A 33 0.70 8.55 -14.12
CA PHE A 33 -0.11 8.92 -12.97
C PHE A 33 -0.56 10.38 -13.02
N ALA A 34 -1.82 10.60 -12.66
CA ALA A 34 -2.33 11.90 -12.25
C ALA A 34 -2.78 11.79 -10.79
N THR A 35 -2.37 12.76 -9.97
CA THR A 35 -2.53 12.72 -8.52
C THR A 35 -3.02 14.06 -7.96
N GLU A 36 -3.86 13.98 -6.94
CA GLU A 36 -4.26 15.09 -6.08
C GLU A 36 -3.79 14.75 -4.66
N THR A 37 -2.92 15.57 -4.07
CA THR A 37 -2.57 15.41 -2.65
C THR A 37 -3.70 15.96 -1.79
N ILE A 38 -4.28 15.11 -0.96
CA ILE A 38 -5.37 15.48 -0.05
C ILE A 38 -4.80 16.00 1.27
N LYS A 39 -3.77 15.33 1.80
CA LYS A 39 -3.00 15.78 2.96
C LYS A 39 -1.64 15.11 3.02
N ILE A 40 -0.74 15.77 3.76
CA ILE A 40 0.53 15.21 4.22
C ILE A 40 0.34 14.86 5.70
N ASN A 41 0.61 13.61 6.08
CA ASN A 41 0.49 13.15 7.45
C ASN A 41 1.75 13.53 8.26
N PRO A 42 1.68 13.57 9.61
CA PRO A 42 2.83 13.94 10.44
C PRO A 42 4.07 13.03 10.28
N ASP A 43 3.87 11.78 9.83
CA ASP A 43 4.95 10.81 9.54
C ASP A 43 5.56 10.98 8.13
N GLY A 44 5.14 12.00 7.39
CA GLY A 44 5.62 12.31 6.03
C GLY A 44 4.96 11.51 4.92
N THR A 45 4.10 10.52 5.24
CA THR A 45 3.27 9.87 4.22
C THR A 45 2.24 10.84 3.67
N LYS A 46 1.68 10.54 2.49
CA LYS A 46 0.66 11.39 1.87
C LYS A 46 -0.59 10.61 1.56
N ASP A 47 -1.74 11.18 1.91
CA ASP A 47 -3.02 10.69 1.41
C ASP A 47 -3.32 11.40 0.10
N ILE A 48 -3.49 10.62 -0.96
CA ILE A 48 -3.69 11.10 -2.33
C ILE A 48 -4.93 10.49 -2.96
N LYS A 49 -5.51 11.19 -3.94
CA LYS A 49 -6.29 10.57 -5.00
C LYS A 49 -5.37 10.33 -6.18
N LEU A 50 -5.50 9.18 -6.83
CA LEU A 50 -4.74 8.84 -8.03
C LEU A 50 -5.64 8.26 -9.13
N VAL A 51 -5.24 8.53 -10.37
CA VAL A 51 -5.68 7.85 -11.59
C VAL A 51 -4.43 7.39 -12.33
N THR A 52 -4.48 6.23 -12.96
CA THR A 52 -3.41 5.74 -13.84
C THR A 52 -3.96 5.16 -15.14
N GLN A 53 -3.14 5.20 -16.18
CA GLN A 53 -3.43 4.50 -17.43
C GLN A 53 -2.91 3.06 -17.36
N PHE A 54 -3.78 2.10 -17.67
CA PHE A 54 -3.42 0.69 -17.81
C PHE A 54 -2.75 0.42 -19.17
N PRO A 55 -2.02 -0.69 -19.34
CA PRO A 55 -1.35 -1.02 -20.61
C PRO A 55 -2.28 -1.14 -21.83
N ASP A 56 -3.57 -1.39 -21.61
CA ASP A 56 -4.61 -1.43 -22.65
C ASP A 56 -5.14 -0.03 -23.04
N GLY A 57 -4.53 1.04 -22.51
CA GLY A 57 -4.89 2.43 -22.75
C GLY A 57 -6.05 2.94 -21.88
N ASN A 58 -6.76 2.07 -21.16
CA ASN A 58 -7.89 2.46 -20.32
C ASN A 58 -7.43 3.14 -19.03
N LEU A 59 -8.17 4.15 -18.59
CA LEU A 59 -7.92 4.82 -17.30
C LEU A 59 -8.54 4.04 -16.14
N SER A 60 -7.83 4.01 -15.01
CA SER A 60 -8.39 3.57 -13.75
C SER A 60 -9.50 4.50 -13.28
N LYS A 61 -10.41 3.98 -12.46
CA LYS A 61 -11.22 4.81 -11.57
C LYS A 61 -10.29 5.56 -10.60
N ILE A 62 -10.76 6.70 -10.08
CA ILE A 62 -10.05 7.40 -9.02
C ILE A 62 -9.94 6.48 -7.80
N LYS A 63 -8.73 6.37 -7.25
CA LYS A 63 -8.43 5.61 -6.03
C LYS A 63 -7.86 6.54 -4.97
N ASN A 64 -8.34 6.41 -3.73
CA ASN A 64 -7.66 6.94 -2.56
C ASN A 64 -6.50 6.03 -2.18
N SER A 65 -5.33 6.59 -1.90
CA SER A 65 -4.16 5.85 -1.42
C SER A 65 -3.41 6.65 -0.38
N THR A 66 -2.72 5.95 0.52
CA THR A 66 -1.64 6.54 1.31
C THR A 66 -0.32 6.06 0.68
N VAL A 67 0.54 7.00 0.28
CA VAL A 67 1.86 6.71 -0.29
C VAL A 67 2.97 6.96 0.74
N PHE A 68 4.07 6.24 0.60
CA PHE A 68 5.25 6.40 1.44
C PHE A 68 5.89 7.79 1.28
N PRO A 69 6.70 8.26 2.25
CA PRO A 69 7.33 9.58 2.20
C PRO A 69 8.26 9.77 0.99
N ASP A 70 8.40 11.01 0.49
CA ASP A 70 9.19 11.35 -0.72
C ASP A 70 10.67 10.95 -0.67
N GLY A 71 11.24 10.70 0.53
CA GLY A 71 12.61 10.23 0.71
C GLY A 71 12.79 8.71 0.70
N TRP A 72 11.70 7.93 0.65
CA TRP A 72 11.78 6.48 0.63
C TRP A 72 11.89 5.97 -0.80
N SER A 73 13.02 5.33 -1.13
CA SER A 73 13.17 4.58 -2.38
C SER A 73 12.23 3.36 -2.40
N ASP A 74 11.87 2.90 -3.60
CA ASP A 74 11.11 1.65 -3.79
C ASP A 74 11.77 0.44 -3.10
N THR A 75 13.10 0.32 -3.15
CA THR A 75 13.83 -0.76 -2.45
C THR A 75 13.60 -0.70 -0.94
N LYS A 76 13.82 0.47 -0.32
CA LYS A 76 13.51 0.69 1.11
C LYS A 76 12.06 0.33 1.46
N ILE A 77 11.09 0.71 0.62
CA ILE A 77 9.67 0.39 0.83
C ILE A 77 9.47 -1.12 0.86
N LEU A 78 9.98 -1.83 -0.15
CA LEU A 78 9.83 -3.28 -0.28
C LEU A 78 10.53 -4.04 0.84
N ASP A 79 11.75 -3.63 1.21
CA ASP A 79 12.52 -4.27 2.27
C ASP A 79 11.85 -4.05 3.62
N SER A 80 11.36 -2.83 3.91
CA SER A 80 10.59 -2.56 5.13
C SER A 80 9.34 -3.43 5.21
N ILE A 81 8.60 -3.60 4.10
CA ILE A 81 7.42 -4.46 4.06
C ILE A 81 7.79 -5.93 4.26
N LYS A 82 8.91 -6.41 3.70
CA LYS A 82 9.40 -7.76 3.93
C LYS A 82 9.74 -7.99 5.40
N ASP A 83 10.45 -7.03 6.02
CA ASP A 83 10.83 -7.08 7.42
C ASP A 83 9.62 -7.07 8.35
N VAL A 84 8.65 -6.17 8.12
CA VAL A 84 7.38 -6.16 8.88
C VAL A 84 6.60 -7.46 8.66
N GLY A 85 6.58 -8.02 7.45
CA GLY A 85 5.96 -9.31 7.18
C GLY A 85 6.61 -10.51 7.89
N ASN A 86 7.82 -10.34 8.42
CA ASN A 86 8.53 -11.33 9.23
C ASN A 86 8.40 -11.07 10.74
N SER A 87 7.71 -10.00 11.15
CA SER A 87 7.41 -9.74 12.56
C SER A 87 6.38 -10.74 13.10
N PRO A 88 6.20 -10.83 14.43
CA PRO A 88 5.14 -11.63 15.02
C PRO A 88 3.76 -11.26 14.44
N THR A 89 2.95 -12.29 14.20
CA THR A 89 1.56 -12.14 13.79
C THR A 89 0.74 -11.49 14.89
N ILE A 90 0.00 -10.44 14.56
CA ILE A 90 -0.96 -9.78 15.47
C ILE A 90 -2.28 -10.53 15.50
N SER A 91 -2.76 -10.96 14.34
CA SER A 91 -4.04 -11.67 14.21
C SER A 91 -4.08 -12.54 12.96
N VAL A 92 -4.90 -13.59 12.99
CA VAL A 92 -5.17 -14.49 11.88
C VAL A 92 -6.62 -14.34 11.46
N ARG A 93 -6.86 -14.06 10.18
CA ARG A 93 -8.19 -13.90 9.62
C ARG A 93 -8.83 -15.27 9.34
N GLY A 94 -9.92 -15.57 10.05
CA GLY A 94 -10.53 -16.90 10.02
C GLY A 94 -11.00 -17.43 8.65
N ARG A 95 -11.34 -16.54 7.71
CA ARG A 95 -11.89 -16.97 6.40
C ARG A 95 -10.86 -17.61 5.46
N ASP A 96 -9.60 -17.20 5.55
CA ASP A 96 -8.55 -17.52 4.58
C ASP A 96 -7.18 -17.77 5.22
N GLY A 97 -7.09 -17.75 6.55
CA GLY A 97 -5.85 -17.95 7.29
C GLY A 97 -4.82 -16.84 7.09
N ALA A 98 -5.21 -15.70 6.50
CA ALA A 98 -4.27 -14.60 6.30
C ALA A 98 -3.78 -14.06 7.66
N THR A 99 -2.51 -13.73 7.76
CA THR A 99 -1.91 -13.15 8.97
C THR A 99 -1.75 -11.65 8.79
N TRP A 100 -1.96 -10.90 9.86
CA TRP A 100 -1.72 -9.46 9.92
C TRP A 100 -0.51 -9.17 10.80
N HIS A 101 0.39 -8.33 10.29
CA HIS A 101 1.60 -7.86 10.93
C HIS A 101 1.62 -6.34 10.86
N ARG A 102 2.21 -5.69 11.87
CA ARG A 102 2.39 -4.23 11.90
C ARG A 102 3.63 -3.87 12.68
N ALA A 103 4.40 -2.92 12.15
CA ALA A 103 5.50 -2.30 12.87
C ALA A 103 5.68 -0.83 12.40
N ILE A 104 6.49 -0.09 13.14
CA ILE A 104 6.92 1.26 12.79
C ILE A 104 8.36 1.18 12.29
N VAL A 105 8.62 1.72 11.10
CA VAL A 105 9.95 1.82 10.49
C VAL A 105 10.22 3.29 10.18
N ASP A 106 11.28 3.86 10.77
CA ASP A 106 11.64 5.28 10.65
C ASP A 106 10.46 6.25 10.83
N GLY A 107 9.60 5.98 11.82
CA GLY A 107 8.44 6.81 12.13
C GLY A 107 7.18 6.50 11.32
N VAL A 108 7.25 5.65 10.28
CA VAL A 108 6.10 5.24 9.47
C VAL A 108 5.53 3.91 9.97
N GLU A 109 4.26 3.90 10.36
CA GLU A 109 3.54 2.65 10.67
C GLU A 109 3.13 1.93 9.37
N ILE A 110 3.45 0.64 9.29
CA ILE A 110 3.24 -0.19 8.10
C ILE A 110 2.40 -1.40 8.49
N ASP A 111 1.35 -1.65 7.72
CA ASP A 111 0.59 -2.89 7.76
C ASP A 111 1.06 -3.86 6.68
N VAL A 112 1.21 -5.13 7.06
CA VAL A 112 1.48 -6.23 6.13
C VAL A 112 0.51 -7.36 6.36
N ILE A 113 -0.05 -7.88 5.27
CA ILE A 113 -0.93 -9.04 5.27
C ILE A 113 -0.28 -10.16 4.46
N LYS A 114 -0.15 -11.35 5.05
CA LYS A 114 0.39 -12.55 4.39
C LYS A 114 -0.65 -13.66 4.29
N ILE A 115 -0.50 -14.55 3.31
CA ILE A 115 -1.18 -15.85 3.24
C ILE A 115 -0.08 -16.90 3.08
N GLY A 116 0.14 -17.70 4.13
CA GLY A 116 1.40 -18.44 4.28
C GLY A 116 2.58 -17.48 4.27
N ASP A 117 3.61 -17.76 3.46
CA ASP A 117 4.77 -16.88 3.31
C ASP A 117 4.58 -15.73 2.32
N ASN A 118 3.47 -15.74 1.56
CA ASN A 118 3.24 -14.76 0.51
C ASN A 118 2.68 -13.46 1.06
N ILE A 119 3.39 -12.35 0.86
CA ILE A 119 2.87 -11.00 1.12
C ILE A 119 1.79 -10.67 0.08
N VAL A 120 0.55 -10.54 0.55
CA VAL A 120 -0.61 -10.19 -0.29
C VAL A 120 -1.00 -8.72 -0.18
N SER A 121 -0.56 -8.01 0.85
CA SER A 121 -0.71 -6.57 1.00
C SER A 121 0.40 -6.00 1.86
N GLY A 122 0.88 -4.80 1.54
CA GLY A 122 1.81 -4.02 2.34
C GLY A 122 1.60 -2.55 2.04
N TYR A 123 1.37 -1.72 3.05
CA TYR A 123 1.06 -0.29 2.87
C TYR A 123 1.36 0.54 4.11
N PRO A 124 1.71 1.83 3.96
CA PRO A 124 1.81 2.76 5.08
C PRO A 124 0.41 3.11 5.57
N THR A 125 0.24 3.24 6.88
CA THR A 125 -1.09 3.48 7.47
C THR A 125 -1.43 4.96 7.64
N GLY A 126 -0.42 5.82 7.50
CA GLY A 126 -0.51 7.29 7.61
C GLY A 126 -0.75 7.84 9.01
N LYS A 127 -0.67 6.97 10.03
CA LYS A 127 -0.73 7.32 11.45
C LYS A 127 -0.33 6.14 12.31
N VAL A 128 0.19 6.43 13.50
CA VAL A 128 0.40 5.42 14.53
C VAL A 128 -0.96 4.94 15.08
N ASN A 129 -1.06 3.64 15.36
CA ASN A 129 -2.28 2.95 15.82
C ASN A 129 -3.45 3.13 14.84
N ALA A 130 -3.20 2.97 13.54
CA ALA A 130 -4.26 2.99 12.55
C ALA A 130 -5.34 1.92 12.83
N PRO A 131 -6.57 2.09 12.29
CA PRO A 131 -7.60 1.07 12.41
C PRO A 131 -7.12 -0.32 11.98
N ILE A 132 -7.72 -1.35 12.59
CA ILE A 132 -7.45 -2.74 12.24
C ILE A 132 -7.83 -2.97 10.77
N PRO A 133 -6.98 -3.64 9.97
CA PRO A 133 -7.30 -3.96 8.59
C PRO A 133 -8.59 -4.79 8.48
N GLY A 134 -9.35 -4.54 7.40
CA GLY A 134 -10.66 -5.18 7.20
C GLY A 134 -10.60 -6.72 7.27
N GLY A 135 -11.51 -7.29 8.06
CA GLY A 135 -11.62 -8.73 8.26
C GLY A 135 -10.68 -9.32 9.32
N PHE A 136 -9.87 -8.50 9.99
CA PHE A 136 -9.13 -8.90 11.18
C PHE A 136 -9.82 -8.41 12.45
N THR A 137 -9.58 -9.11 13.55
CA THR A 137 -9.96 -8.72 14.92
C THR A 137 -8.73 -8.87 15.82
N LYS A 138 -8.62 -8.05 16.86
CA LYS A 138 -7.63 -8.30 17.92
C LYS A 138 -8.08 -9.43 18.82
#